data_AF-A0A554M1F5-F1
#
_entry.id   AF-A0A554M1F5-F1
#
_cell.length_a   1.000
_cell.length_b   1.000
_cell.length_c   1.000
_cell.angle_alpha   90.00
_cell.angle_beta   90.00
_cell.angle_gamma   90.00
#
_symmetry.space_group_name_H-M   'P 1'
#
loop_
_entity.id
_entity.type
_entity.pdbx_description
1 polymer ?
#
loop_
_entity_poly.entity_id
_entity_poly.type
_entity_poly.pdbx_seq_one_letter_code
_entity_poly.pdbx_strand_id
1 'polypeptide(L)'
;MSDSFLDHLPSQEREKIRKRLRSPEEYERLREKVKGPEDLEREMKKSEQMAEVNFRLETEPESVQRLHDRIAKDLKERGVEAVLEHGEVSDSVRAALEQGRFMVSIEAHPKTHEDVLVVLPEGNVQDKLPVKPIQSERYIQSLLAA
;
A
#
# COMPACT_ATOMS: atom_id res chain seq x y z
N MET A 1 -43.54 -22.05 -13.20
CA MET A 1 -43.61 -21.15 -12.03
C MET A 1 -42.23 -21.13 -11.42
N SER A 2 -41.59 -19.96 -11.37
CA SER A 2 -40.21 -19.85 -10.90
C SER A 2 -40.17 -19.98 -9.38
N ASP A 3 -39.66 -21.10 -8.87
CA ASP A 3 -39.30 -21.23 -7.46
C ASP A 3 -38.18 -20.22 -7.16
N SER A 4 -38.57 -19.06 -6.61
CA SER A 4 -37.61 -18.09 -6.14
C SER A 4 -37.02 -18.63 -4.85
N PHE A 5 -35.69 -18.71 -4.75
CA PHE A 5 -34.97 -19.05 -3.51
C PHE A 5 -35.50 -18.29 -2.27
N LEU A 6 -36.07 -17.10 -2.48
CA LEU A 6 -36.69 -16.26 -1.46
C LEU A 6 -37.97 -16.86 -0.84
N ASP A 7 -38.64 -17.80 -1.50
CA ASP A 7 -39.89 -18.41 -1.01
C ASP A 7 -39.65 -19.56 -0.02
N HIS A 8 -38.42 -20.08 0.06
CA HIS A 8 -38.01 -21.05 1.09
C HIS A 8 -37.52 -20.41 2.39
N LEU A 9 -37.39 -19.08 2.42
CA LEU A 9 -36.88 -18.35 3.58
C LEU A 9 -38.00 -17.97 4.56
N PRO A 10 -37.74 -18.02 5.89
CA PRO A 10 -38.65 -17.51 6.91
C PRO A 10 -39.07 -16.06 6.63
N SER A 11 -40.33 -15.72 6.94
CA SER A 11 -40.95 -14.44 6.55
C SER A 11 -40.16 -13.20 6.97
N GLN A 12 -39.53 -13.21 8.15
CA GLN A 12 -38.71 -12.10 8.65
C GLN A 12 -37.41 -11.91 7.86
N GLU A 13 -36.75 -13.00 7.46
CA GLU A 13 -35.52 -12.95 6.66
C GLU A 13 -35.83 -12.54 5.22
N ARG A 14 -36.95 -13.04 4.69
CA ARG A 14 -37.48 -12.65 3.38
C ARG A 14 -37.78 -11.15 3.31
N GLU A 15 -38.38 -10.57 4.35
CA GLU A 15 -38.63 -9.13 4.42
C GLU A 15 -37.34 -8.31 4.53
N LYS A 16 -36.37 -8.73 5.35
CA LYS A 16 -35.07 -8.06 5.45
C LYS A 16 -34.33 -8.06 4.12
N ILE A 17 -34.29 -9.21 3.43
CA ILE A 17 -33.63 -9.34 2.13
C ILE A 17 -34.35 -8.53 1.06
N ARG A 18 -35.69 -8.51 1.05
CA ARG A 18 -36.46 -7.66 0.11
C ARG A 18 -36.25 -6.17 0.37
N LYS A 19 -36.17 -5.73 1.63
CA LYS A 19 -35.85 -4.35 1.98
C LYS A 19 -34.44 -4.00 1.53
N ARG A 20 -33.46 -4.88 1.76
CA ARG A 20 -32.08 -4.70 1.30
C ARG A 20 -31.98 -4.57 -0.22
N LEU A 21 -32.65 -5.47 -0.95
CA LEU A 21 -32.65 -5.53 -2.41
C LEU A 21 -33.60 -4.53 -3.10
N ARG A 22 -34.37 -3.71 -2.37
CA ARG A 22 -35.29 -2.71 -2.96
C ARG A 22 -35.19 -1.33 -2.31
N SER A 23 -34.31 -1.15 -1.32
CA SER A 23 -34.11 0.16 -0.71
C SER A 23 -33.16 1.00 -1.59
N PRO A 24 -33.57 2.21 -1.99
CA PRO A 24 -32.73 3.11 -2.78
C PRO A 24 -31.37 3.39 -2.10
N GLU A 25 -31.37 3.55 -0.77
CA GLU A 25 -30.15 3.81 0.02
C GLU A 25 -29.12 2.67 -0.05
N GLU A 26 -29.54 1.39 -0.01
CA GLU A 26 -28.62 0.27 -0.15
C GLU A 26 -28.09 0.17 -1.60
N TYR A 27 -28.91 0.53 -2.60
CA TYR A 27 -28.46 0.60 -3.99
C TYR A 27 -27.49 1.75 -4.25
N GLU A 28 -27.68 2.90 -3.61
CA GLU A 28 -26.74 4.03 -3.65
C GLU A 28 -25.42 3.66 -3.00
N ARG A 29 -25.45 3.03 -1.81
CA ARG A 29 -24.25 2.47 -1.16
C ARG A 29 -23.55 1.41 -2.01
N LEU A 30 -24.30 0.57 -2.73
CA LEU A 30 -23.72 -0.41 -3.64
C LEU A 30 -23.10 0.26 -4.87
N ARG A 31 -23.74 1.29 -5.43
CA ARG A 31 -23.20 2.08 -6.54
C ARG A 31 -21.93 2.82 -6.15
N GLU A 32 -21.88 3.40 -4.95
CA GLU A 32 -20.67 4.04 -4.41
C GLU A 32 -19.53 3.03 -4.19
N LYS A 33 -19.85 1.76 -3.90
CA LYS A 33 -18.85 0.69 -3.74
C LYS A 33 -18.31 0.14 -5.06
N VAL A 34 -19.06 0.27 -6.16
CA VAL A 34 -18.59 -0.20 -7.47
C VAL A 34 -17.66 0.85 -8.05
N LYS A 35 -16.36 0.58 -7.99
CA LYS A 35 -15.33 1.42 -8.59
C LYS A 35 -15.60 1.61 -10.08
N GLY A 36 -15.40 2.83 -10.57
CA GLY A 36 -15.54 3.13 -11.98
C GLY A 36 -14.47 2.38 -12.82
N PRO A 37 -14.71 2.20 -14.13
CA PRO A 37 -13.71 1.61 -15.02
C PRO A 37 -12.40 2.42 -15.02
N GLU A 38 -12.47 3.75 -14.93
CA GLU A 38 -11.29 4.62 -14.86
C GLU A 38 -10.50 4.45 -13.56
N ASP A 39 -11.19 4.24 -12.43
CA ASP A 39 -10.53 4.01 -11.14
C ASP A 39 -9.81 2.66 -11.13
N LEU A 40 -10.44 1.64 -11.70
CA LEU A 40 -9.82 0.32 -11.89
C LEU A 40 -8.57 0.41 -12.77
N GLU A 41 -8.61 1.14 -13.87
CA GLU A 41 -7.43 1.33 -14.72
C GLU A 41 -6.28 2.02 -13.98
N ARG A 42 -6.58 3.01 -13.13
CA ARG A 42 -5.56 3.69 -12.32
C ARG A 42 -4.93 2.76 -11.29
N GLU A 43 -5.75 1.97 -10.60
CA GLU A 43 -5.28 0.99 -9.63
C GLU A 43 -4.45 -0.11 -10.30
N MET A 44 -4.88 -0.61 -11.45
CA MET A 44 -4.13 -1.60 -12.22
C MET A 44 -2.76 -1.07 -12.62
N LYS A 45 -2.68 0.15 -13.17
CA LYS A 45 -1.38 0.78 -13.52
C LYS A 45 -0.47 0.96 -12.30
N LYS A 46 -1.02 1.36 -11.16
CA LYS A 46 -0.26 1.49 -9.91
C LYS A 46 0.29 0.12 -9.47
N SER A 47 -0.55 -0.92 -9.52
CA SER A 47 -0.14 -2.28 -9.14
C SER A 47 0.91 -2.86 -10.08
N GLU A 48 0.81 -2.61 -11.38
CA GLU A 48 1.78 -3.02 -12.38
C GLU A 48 3.14 -2.37 -12.12
N GLN A 49 3.16 -1.06 -11.86
CA GLN A 49 4.38 -0.34 -11.50
C GLN A 49 5.03 -0.89 -10.21
N MET A 50 4.22 -1.27 -9.22
CA MET A 50 4.76 -1.81 -7.96
C MET A 50 5.36 -3.19 -8.16
N ALA A 51 4.68 -4.04 -8.93
CA ALA A 51 5.16 -5.37 -9.26
C ALA A 51 6.49 -5.29 -10.03
N GLU A 52 6.59 -4.36 -10.98
CA GLU A 52 7.83 -4.15 -11.74
C GLU A 52 8.98 -3.68 -10.85
N VAL A 53 8.74 -2.72 -9.96
CA VAL A 53 9.78 -2.27 -9.01
C VAL A 53 10.17 -3.40 -8.08
N ASN A 54 9.22 -4.18 -7.55
CA ASN A 54 9.54 -5.32 -6.68
C ASN A 54 10.41 -6.35 -7.41
N PHE A 55 10.06 -6.67 -8.65
CA PHE A 55 10.85 -7.56 -9.49
C PHE A 55 12.27 -7.02 -9.74
N ARG A 56 12.43 -5.73 -10.04
CA ARG A 56 13.74 -5.10 -10.21
C ARG A 56 14.55 -5.12 -8.91
N LEU A 57 13.92 -4.88 -7.76
CA LEU A 57 14.60 -4.96 -6.46
C LEU A 57 15.07 -6.38 -6.13
N GLU A 58 14.33 -7.40 -6.52
CA GLU A 58 14.72 -8.81 -6.32
C GLU A 58 15.80 -9.27 -7.31
N THR A 59 15.78 -8.75 -8.54
CA THR A 59 16.61 -9.26 -9.64
C THR A 59 17.90 -8.44 -9.84
N GLU A 60 17.85 -7.12 -9.64
CA GLU A 60 18.92 -6.18 -9.98
C GLU A 60 19.54 -5.57 -8.71
N PRO A 61 20.71 -6.06 -8.26
CA PRO A 61 21.35 -5.54 -7.05
C PRO A 61 21.80 -4.08 -7.22
N GLU A 62 22.10 -3.63 -8.45
CA GLU A 62 22.43 -2.23 -8.72
C GLU A 62 21.24 -1.30 -8.44
N SER A 63 20.03 -1.72 -8.79
CA SER A 63 18.80 -0.96 -8.58
C SER A 63 18.50 -0.81 -7.08
N VAL A 64 18.74 -1.86 -6.30
CA VAL A 64 18.68 -1.82 -4.83
C VAL A 64 19.69 -0.82 -4.26
N GLN A 65 20.96 -0.87 -4.70
CA GLN A 65 21.99 0.04 -4.21
C GLN A 65 21.70 1.50 -4.55
N ARG A 66 21.25 1.79 -5.78
CA ARG A 66 20.88 3.16 -6.18
C ARG A 66 19.75 3.71 -5.32
N LEU A 67 18.75 2.87 -5.04
CA LEU A 67 17.60 3.27 -4.24
C LEU A 67 18.00 3.44 -2.76
N HIS A 68 18.85 2.56 -2.24
CA HIS A 68 19.46 2.68 -0.91
C HIS A 68 20.24 3.98 -0.76
N ASP A 69 21.18 4.28 -1.66
CA ASP A 69 21.98 5.51 -1.64
C ASP A 69 21.12 6.76 -1.69
N ARG A 70 20.04 6.73 -2.48
CA ARG A 70 19.12 7.84 -2.61
C ARG A 70 18.34 8.07 -1.31
N ILE A 71 17.79 7.01 -0.73
CA ILE A 71 17.10 7.09 0.56
C ILE A 71 18.08 7.56 1.66
N ALA A 72 19.32 7.06 1.66
CA ALA A 72 20.33 7.47 2.63
C ALA A 72 20.68 8.96 2.50
N LYS A 73 20.75 9.50 1.27
CA LYS A 73 20.92 10.95 1.04
C LYS A 73 19.70 11.74 1.53
N ASP A 74 18.49 11.34 1.15
CA ASP A 74 17.27 12.04 1.55
C ASP A 74 17.06 12.00 3.07
N LEU A 75 17.42 10.90 3.76
CA LEU A 75 17.40 10.79 5.22
C LEU A 75 18.38 11.77 5.88
N LYS A 76 19.59 11.94 5.31
CA LYS A 76 20.59 12.89 5.83
C LYS A 76 20.23 14.35 5.57
N GLU A 77 19.66 14.66 4.41
CA GLU A 77 19.35 16.03 4.00
C GLU A 77 18.04 16.55 4.61
N ARG A 78 17.00 15.71 4.65
CA ARG A 78 15.65 16.12 5.06
C ARG A 78 15.24 15.60 6.43
N GLY A 79 16.00 14.66 6.99
CA GLY A 79 15.70 14.02 8.26
C GLY A 79 14.71 12.87 8.15
N VAL A 80 14.76 11.98 9.14
CA VAL A 80 13.95 10.76 9.24
C VAL A 80 12.44 11.05 9.16
N GLU A 81 12.00 12.14 9.81
CA GLU A 81 10.60 12.55 9.87
C GLU A 81 10.03 13.02 8.53
N ALA A 82 10.88 13.48 7.60
CA ALA A 82 10.44 13.93 6.28
C ALA A 82 10.20 12.76 5.32
N VAL A 83 10.91 11.65 5.52
CA VAL A 83 10.89 10.48 4.63
C VAL A 83 9.93 9.40 5.12
N LEU A 84 9.86 9.15 6.43
CA LEU A 84 9.08 8.06 7.02
C LEU A 84 7.73 8.54 7.56
N GLU A 85 6.69 7.70 7.53
CA GLU A 85 5.36 8.03 8.07
C GLU A 85 5.30 8.04 9.60
N HIS A 86 6.08 7.17 10.27
CA HIS A 86 6.10 7.05 11.72
C HIS A 86 7.34 7.77 12.28
N GLY A 87 7.11 8.93 12.92
CA GLY A 87 8.15 9.74 13.55
C GLY A 87 8.65 9.20 14.90
N GLU A 88 7.93 8.27 15.52
CA GLU A 88 8.32 7.61 16.78
C GLU A 88 9.20 6.39 16.49
N VAL A 89 10.40 6.68 16.00
CA VAL A 89 11.45 5.69 15.80
C VAL A 89 12.32 5.66 17.05
N SER A 90 12.63 4.46 17.58
CA SER A 90 13.54 4.32 18.72
C SER A 90 14.90 4.94 18.40
N ASP A 91 15.58 5.54 19.39
CA ASP A 91 16.87 6.20 19.18
C ASP A 91 17.93 5.26 18.57
N SER A 92 17.85 3.96 18.90
CA SER A 92 18.68 2.92 18.28
C SER A 92 18.44 2.75 16.78
N VAL A 93 17.18 2.83 16.33
CA VAL A 93 16.84 2.69 14.92
C VAL A 93 17.15 3.97 14.14
N ARG A 94 16.96 5.14 14.76
CA ARG A 94 17.40 6.42 14.16
C ARG A 94 18.90 6.41 13.87
N ALA A 95 19.71 5.95 14.84
CA ALA A 95 21.15 5.81 14.65
C ALA A 95 21.52 4.82 13.53
N ALA A 96 20.78 3.71 13.40
CA ALA A 96 20.99 2.74 12.32
C ALA A 96 20.66 3.32 10.93
N LEU A 97 19.57 4.08 10.83
CA LEU A 97 19.15 4.76 9.60
C LEU A 97 20.15 5.84 9.17
N GLU A 98 20.65 6.66 10.12
CA GLU A 98 21.66 7.67 9.84
C GLU A 98 23.00 7.08 9.37
N GLN A 99 23.34 5.89 9.90
CA GLN A 99 24.50 5.11 9.48
C GLN A 99 24.31 4.41 8.13
N GLY A 100 23.11 4.46 7.53
CA GLY A 100 22.80 3.78 6.27
C GLY A 100 22.63 2.27 6.41
N ARG A 101 22.47 1.76 7.63
CA ARG A 101 22.31 0.33 7.91
C ARG A 101 20.84 -0.05 7.84
N PHE A 102 20.34 -0.14 6.61
CA PHE A 102 18.97 -0.54 6.35
C PHE A 102 18.85 -1.25 5.02
N MET A 103 17.84 -2.11 4.92
CA MET A 103 17.40 -2.72 3.67
C MET A 103 16.11 -2.06 3.21
N VAL A 104 15.85 -2.14 1.91
CA VAL A 104 14.61 -1.64 1.31
C VAL A 104 13.83 -2.81 0.76
N SER A 105 12.55 -2.86 1.07
CA SER A 105 11.60 -3.83 0.53
C SER A 105 10.28 -3.16 0.17
N ILE A 106 9.47 -3.84 -0.63
CA ILE A 106 8.07 -3.45 -0.85
C ILE A 106 7.22 -4.38 -0.01
N GLU A 107 6.39 -3.80 0.85
CA GLU A 107 5.48 -4.56 1.69
C GLU A 107 4.13 -3.85 1.82
N ALA A 108 3.10 -4.63 2.15
CA ALA A 108 1.77 -4.11 2.39
C ALA A 108 1.76 -3.22 3.64
N HIS A 109 1.29 -1.99 3.48
CA HIS A 109 1.17 -1.03 4.55
C HIS A 109 0.18 -1.51 5.63
N PRO A 110 0.51 -1.41 6.95
CA PRO A 110 -0.29 -2.03 8.01
C PRO A 110 -1.72 -1.50 8.14
N LYS A 111 -1.99 -0.28 7.66
CA LYS A 111 -3.32 0.36 7.78
C LYS A 111 -4.12 0.37 6.48
N THR A 112 -3.43 0.56 5.36
CA THR A 112 -4.08 0.74 4.04
C THR A 112 -4.05 -0.53 3.21
N HIS A 113 -3.19 -1.50 3.58
CA HIS A 113 -2.95 -2.74 2.84
C HIS A 113 -2.50 -2.53 1.39
N GLU A 114 -2.08 -1.30 1.05
CA GLU A 114 -1.46 -0.99 -0.23
C GLU A 114 0.03 -1.28 -0.15
N ASP A 115 0.61 -1.70 -1.27
CA ASP A 115 2.05 -1.93 -1.36
C ASP A 115 2.79 -0.59 -1.27
N VAL A 116 3.68 -0.49 -0.28
CA VAL A 116 4.47 0.70 -0.01
C VAL A 116 5.93 0.29 0.17
N LEU A 117 6.82 1.23 -0.15
CA LEU A 117 8.25 1.06 0.10
C LEU A 117 8.52 1.16 1.59
N VAL A 118 9.11 0.10 2.15
CA VAL A 118 9.41 -0.03 3.57
C VAL A 118 10.93 -0.08 3.75
N VAL A 119 11.39 0.64 4.76
CA VAL A 119 12.77 0.61 5.20
C VAL A 119 12.89 -0.29 6.43
N LEU A 120 13.82 -1.24 6.37
CA LEU A 120 14.09 -2.22 7.41
C LEU A 120 15.48 -1.96 8.01
N PRO A 121 15.59 -1.45 9.24
CA PRO A 121 16.89 -1.22 9.87
C PRO A 121 17.60 -2.56 10.17
N GLU A 122 18.89 -2.64 9.88
CA GLU A 122 19.68 -3.83 10.17
C GLU A 122 19.82 -4.02 11.69
N GLY A 123 19.33 -5.17 12.20
CA GLY A 123 19.37 -5.51 13.61
C GLY A 123 18.00 -5.52 14.31
N ASN A 124 16.97 -4.90 13.72
CA ASN A 124 15.60 -5.04 14.22
C ASN A 124 14.58 -5.20 13.08
N VAL A 125 14.37 -6.45 12.65
CA VAL A 125 13.46 -6.82 11.55
C VAL A 125 11.98 -6.53 11.88
N GLN A 126 11.67 -6.28 13.16
CA GLN A 126 10.31 -5.95 13.59
C GLN A 126 9.91 -4.50 13.29
N ASP A 127 10.88 -3.59 13.16
CA ASP A 127 10.63 -2.17 12.93
C ASP A 127 10.52 -1.89 11.43
N LYS A 128 9.38 -2.30 10.85
CA LYS A 128 8.99 -1.99 9.48
C LYS A 128 8.58 -0.52 9.39
N LEU A 129 9.42 0.31 8.77
CA LEU A 129 9.18 1.74 8.68
C LEU A 129 8.68 2.10 7.27
N PRO A 130 7.37 2.35 7.09
CA PRO A 130 6.85 2.76 5.79
C PRO A 130 7.30 4.17 5.43
N VAL A 131 7.72 4.32 4.18
CA VAL A 131 8.04 5.62 3.58
C VAL A 131 6.74 6.35 3.25
N LYS A 132 6.74 7.68 3.40
CA LYS A 132 5.59 8.51 3.03
C LYS A 132 5.21 8.30 1.56
N PRO A 133 3.90 8.25 1.22
CA PRO A 133 3.40 7.99 -0.13
C PRO A 133 4.01 8.90 -1.19
N ILE A 134 4.16 10.19 -0.87
CA ILE A 134 4.73 11.19 -1.80
C ILE A 134 6.20 10.88 -2.12
N GLN A 135 6.96 10.36 -1.15
CA GLN A 135 8.37 10.02 -1.37
C GLN A 135 8.50 8.65 -2.04
N SER A 136 7.67 7.68 -1.66
CA SER A 136 7.68 6.36 -2.30
C SER A 136 7.42 6.48 -3.80
N GLU A 137 6.40 7.24 -4.21
CA GLU A 137 6.08 7.49 -5.62
C GLU A 137 7.27 8.09 -6.38
N ARG A 138 7.98 9.05 -5.78
CA ARG A 138 9.17 9.66 -6.39
C ARG A 138 10.31 8.66 -6.58
N TYR A 139 10.54 7.78 -5.61
CA TYR A 139 11.58 6.76 -5.71
C TYR A 139 11.23 5.72 -6.77
N ILE A 140 9.98 5.26 -6.78
CA ILE A 140 9.43 4.34 -7.78
C ILE A 140 9.59 4.91 -9.19
N GLN A 141 9.12 6.13 -9.42
CA GLN A 141 9.23 6.78 -10.74
C GLN A 141 10.68 6.91 -11.19
N SER A 142 11.60 7.19 -10.26
CA SER A 142 13.01 7.31 -10.60
C SER A 142 13.68 5.99 -10.97
N LEU A 143 13.18 4.88 -10.42
CA LEU A 143 13.71 3.56 -10.69
C LEU A 143 13.15 3.01 -12.00
N LEU A 144 11.88 3.30 -12.31
CA LEU A 144 11.24 2.94 -13.57
C LEU A 144 11.72 3.78 -14.77
N ALA A 145 12.11 5.04 -14.53
CA ALA A 145 12.64 5.92 -15.56
C ALA A 145 14.14 5.70 -15.88
N ALA A 146 14.83 4.89 -15.06
CA ALA A 146 16.21 4.48 -15.26
C ALA A 146 16.28 3.19 -16.08
#